data_AF-A0A962CX72-F1
#
_entry.id   AF-A0A962CX72-F1
#
_cell.length_a   1.000
_cell.length_b   1.000
_cell.length_c   1.000
_cell.angle_alpha   90.00
_cell.angle_beta   90.00
_cell.angle_gamma   90.00
#
_symmetry.space_group_name_H-M   'P 1'
#
loop_
_entity.id
_entity.type
_entity.pdbx_description
1 polymer ?
#
loop_
_entity_poly.entity_id
_entity_poly.type
_entity_poly.pdbx_seq_one_letter_code
_entity_poly.pdbx_strand_id
1 'polypeptide(L)'
;PYKMIAADVNNSKSITTLDLIMLRRLLLGMDIEFEANTSWRFVRLDYAFPEPSNPWAEPFPERIDINGLPAAGAQNLDFVAVKVGDVSLD
;
A
#
# COMPACT_ATOMS: atom_id res chain seq x y z
N PRO A 1 -9.62 -5.65 -0.66
CA PRO A 1 -8.68 -4.54 -0.93
C PRO A 1 -7.22 -4.77 -0.46
N TYR A 2 -6.91 -4.86 0.84
CA TYR A 2 -5.52 -4.82 1.34
C TYR A 2 -4.60 -5.94 0.81
N LYS A 3 -5.09 -7.19 0.73
CA LYS A 3 -4.32 -8.31 0.12
C LYS A 3 -3.91 -8.02 -1.32
N MET A 4 -4.77 -7.33 -2.06
CA MET A 4 -4.50 -6.99 -3.45
C MET A 4 -3.45 -5.88 -3.57
N ILE A 5 -3.51 -4.88 -2.68
CA ILE A 5 -2.49 -3.82 -2.58
C ILE A 5 -1.13 -4.42 -2.18
N ALA A 6 -1.12 -5.39 -1.26
CA ALA A 6 0.09 -6.09 -0.87
C ALA A 6 0.66 -6.96 -2.01
N ALA A 7 -0.20 -7.58 -2.82
CA ALA A 7 0.20 -8.46 -3.91
C ALA A 7 0.74 -7.72 -5.16
N ASP A 8 0.32 -6.48 -5.39
CA ASP A 8 0.81 -5.62 -6.49
C ASP A 8 2.16 -5.00 -6.12
N VAL A 9 3.20 -5.83 -6.23
CA VAL A 9 4.57 -5.49 -5.84
C VAL A 9 5.14 -4.39 -6.72
N ASN A 10 4.79 -4.36 -8.00
CA ASN A 10 5.29 -3.36 -8.93
C ASN A 10 4.41 -2.10 -9.07
N ASN A 11 3.37 -1.97 -8.24
CA ASN A 11 2.43 -0.84 -8.24
C ASN A 11 1.78 -0.58 -9.61
N SER A 12 1.55 -1.65 -10.38
CA SER A 12 0.93 -1.61 -11.71
C SER A 12 -0.59 -1.50 -11.65
N LYS A 13 -1.19 -1.62 -10.45
CA LYS A 13 -2.63 -1.73 -10.23
C LYS A 13 -3.23 -3.01 -10.83
N SER A 14 -2.39 -4.04 -10.93
CA SER A 14 -2.76 -5.37 -11.41
C SER A 14 -1.93 -6.41 -10.68
N ILE A 15 -2.45 -7.63 -10.54
CA ILE A 15 -1.73 -8.74 -9.90
C ILE A 15 -1.39 -9.75 -10.98
N THR A 16 -0.10 -9.93 -11.22
CA THR A 16 0.40 -10.78 -12.30
C THR A 16 1.57 -11.64 -11.85
N THR A 17 2.04 -12.53 -12.73
CA THR A 17 3.27 -13.29 -12.49
C THR A 17 4.51 -12.40 -12.35
N LEU A 18 4.48 -11.17 -12.88
CA LEU A 18 5.59 -10.23 -12.75
C LEU A 18 5.84 -9.83 -11.29
N ASP A 19 4.78 -9.64 -10.50
CA ASP A 19 4.88 -9.32 -9.07
C ASP A 19 5.62 -10.40 -8.29
N LEU A 20 5.32 -11.68 -8.59
CA LEU A 20 6.02 -12.82 -8.01
C LEU A 20 7.49 -12.88 -8.41
N ILE A 21 7.80 -12.58 -9.67
CA ILE A 21 9.19 -12.56 -10.17
C ILE A 21 9.99 -11.46 -9.45
N MET A 22 9.42 -10.27 -9.32
CA MET A 22 10.08 -9.13 -8.64
C MET A 22 10.29 -9.42 -7.15
N LEU A 23 9.29 -9.97 -6.46
CA LEU A 23 9.45 -10.36 -5.05
C LEU A 23 10.53 -11.43 -4.87
N ARG A 24 10.59 -12.42 -5.78
CA ARG A 24 11.63 -13.46 -5.75
C ARG A 24 13.03 -12.89 -5.99
N ARG A 25 13.17 -11.92 -6.90
CA ARG A 25 14.45 -11.25 -7.15
C ARG A 25 14.92 -10.48 -5.93
N LEU A 26 14.01 -9.78 -5.26
CA LEU A 26 14.29 -9.11 -3.98
C LEU A 26 14.76 -10.10 -2.91
N LEU A 27 14.06 -11.22 -2.73
CA LEU A 27 14.43 -12.25 -1.75
C LEU A 27 15.79 -12.90 -2.03
N LEU A 28 16.16 -12.99 -3.32
CA LEU A 28 17.46 -13.52 -3.75
C LEU A 28 18.57 -12.46 -3.73
N GLY A 29 18.26 -11.22 -3.34
CA GLY A 29 19.21 -10.10 -3.31
C GLY A 29 19.68 -9.65 -4.70
N MET A 30 18.97 -10.05 -5.77
CA MET A 30 19.22 -9.53 -7.12
C MET A 30 18.77 -8.08 -7.23
N ASP A 31 17.67 -7.75 -6.55
CA ASP A 31 17.20 -6.38 -6.34
C ASP A 31 17.25 -6.13 -4.82
N ILE A 32 17.50 -4.88 -4.41
CA ILE A 32 17.56 -4.50 -2.98
C ILE A 32 16.34 -3.68 -2.53
N GLU A 33 15.55 -3.19 -3.48
CA GLU A 33 14.32 -2.43 -3.26
C GLU A 33 13.34 -2.61 -4.43
N PHE A 34 12.09 -2.18 -4.25
CA PHE A 34 11.13 -2.11 -5.33
C PHE A 34 11.29 -0.77 -6.08
N GLU A 35 11.56 -0.79 -7.39
CA GLU A 35 11.80 0.45 -8.15
C GLU A 35 10.57 1.36 -8.26
N ALA A 36 9.37 0.78 -8.34
CA ALA A 36 8.11 1.50 -8.59
C ALA A 36 7.15 1.50 -7.38
N ASN A 37 7.62 1.00 -6.24
CA ASN A 37 6.79 0.81 -5.05
C ASN A 37 7.62 0.99 -3.77
N THR A 38 6.95 1.02 -2.64
CA THR A 38 7.58 1.08 -1.32
C THR A 38 7.36 -0.22 -0.57
N SER A 39 8.21 -0.53 0.42
CA SER A 39 8.02 -1.74 1.25
C SER A 39 6.72 -1.71 2.06
N TRP A 40 6.21 -0.51 2.33
CA TRP A 40 4.97 -0.25 3.06
C TRP A 40 4.13 0.76 2.30
N ARG A 41 2.84 0.46 2.17
CA ARG A 41 1.83 1.41 1.72
C ARG A 41 0.88 1.71 2.86
N PHE A 42 0.35 2.92 2.89
CA PHE A 42 -0.50 3.39 3.98
C PHE A 42 -1.87 3.73 3.43
N VAL A 43 -2.91 3.23 4.07
CA VAL A 43 -4.30 3.56 3.74
C VAL A 43 -4.90 4.20 4.97
N ARG A 44 -5.55 5.35 4.84
CA ARG A 44 -6.24 5.95 6.00
C ARG A 44 -7.19 4.93 6.65
N LEU A 45 -7.22 4.88 7.98
CA LEU A 45 -8.03 3.93 8.74
C LEU A 45 -9.53 4.09 8.45
N ASP A 46 -9.98 5.33 8.20
CA ASP A 46 -11.37 5.69 7.91
C ASP A 46 -11.73 5.63 6.41
N TYR A 47 -10.80 5.20 5.55
CA TYR A 47 -11.06 5.11 4.12
C TYR A 47 -11.89 3.87 3.77
N ALA A 48 -13.06 4.11 3.21
CA ALA A 48 -13.93 3.06 2.66
C ALA A 48 -13.67 2.91 1.16
N PHE A 49 -13.15 1.75 0.76
CA PHE A 49 -13.00 1.42 -0.66
C PHE A 49 -14.38 1.35 -1.34
N PRO A 50 -14.63 2.13 -2.40
CA PRO A 50 -15.92 2.09 -3.11
C PRO A 50 -16.23 0.70 -3.68
N GLU A 51 -15.18 0.04 -4.19
CA GLU A 51 -15.24 -1.31 -4.75
C GLU A 51 -14.22 -2.22 -4.03
N PRO A 52 -14.63 -2.98 -3.01
CA PRO A 52 -13.70 -3.78 -2.21
C PRO A 52 -12.91 -4.84 -3.00
N SER A 53 -13.46 -5.28 -4.14
CA SER A 53 -12.84 -6.20 -5.10
C SER A 53 -11.92 -5.51 -6.10
N ASN A 54 -11.91 -4.18 -6.15
CA ASN A 54 -11.00 -3.38 -6.98
C ASN A 54 -10.48 -2.17 -6.18
N PRO A 55 -9.39 -2.32 -5.40
CA PRO A 55 -8.85 -1.23 -4.59
C PRO A 55 -8.34 -0.04 -5.43
N TRP A 56 -8.18 -0.23 -6.74
CA TRP A 56 -7.70 0.80 -7.67
C TRP A 56 -8.83 1.45 -8.49
N ALA A 57 -10.10 1.18 -8.15
CA ALA A 57 -11.25 1.86 -8.75
C ALA A 57 -11.14 3.39 -8.61
N GLU A 58 -10.56 3.85 -7.50
CA GLU A 58 -10.12 5.23 -7.32
C GLU A 58 -8.80 5.28 -6.55
N PRO A 59 -8.02 6.38 -6.65
CA PRO A 59 -6.83 6.57 -5.82
C PRO A 59 -7.23 6.72 -4.34
N PHE A 60 -6.73 5.84 -3.49
CA PHE A 60 -6.90 5.98 -2.05
C PHE A 60 -5.86 6.96 -1.46
N PRO A 61 -6.20 7.71 -0.40
CA PRO A 61 -5.28 8.63 0.26
C PRO A 61 -4.22 7.88 1.06
N GLU A 62 -2.96 8.11 0.72
CA GLU A 62 -1.80 7.48 1.38
C GLU A 62 -1.05 8.40 2.33
N ARG A 63 -1.46 9.67 2.41
CA ARG A 63 -0.91 10.65 3.33
C ARG A 63 -2.01 11.58 3.83
N ILE A 64 -1.75 12.21 4.96
CA ILE A 64 -2.55 13.30 5.49
C ILE A 64 -1.65 14.52 5.57
N ASP A 65 -2.00 15.55 4.81
CA ASP A 65 -1.30 16.82 4.82
C ASP A 65 -1.98 17.75 5.84
N ILE A 66 -1.24 18.21 6.85
CA ILE A 66 -1.75 19.09 7.92
C ILE A 66 -1.13 20.48 7.74
N ASN A 67 -1.95 21.44 7.34
CA ASN A 67 -1.51 22.83 7.16
C ASN A 67 -1.69 23.62 8.46
N GLY A 68 -0.60 23.74 9.22
CA GLY A 68 -0.57 24.39 10.53
C GLY A 68 -1.01 23.44 11.65
N LEU A 69 -0.30 23.47 12.78
CA LEU A 69 -0.58 22.59 13.91
C LEU A 69 -1.80 23.10 14.69
N PRO A 70 -2.90 22.34 14.78
CA PRO A 70 -4.07 22.76 15.53
C PRO A 70 -3.74 22.84 17.03
N ALA A 71 -4.19 23.90 17.70
CA ALA A 71 -3.99 24.08 19.15
C ALA A 71 -4.62 22.95 19.99
N ALA A 72 -5.68 22.30 19.48
CA ALA A 72 -6.35 21.17 20.11
C ALA A 72 -5.72 19.79 19.76
N GLY A 73 -4.65 19.78 18.96
CA GLY A 73 -4.11 18.56 18.36
C GLY A 73 -4.88 18.12 17.11
N ALA A 74 -4.26 17.27 16.30
CA ALA A 74 -4.88 16.70 15.11
C ALA A 74 -5.40 15.28 15.44
N GLN A 75 -6.65 15.00 15.08
CA GLN A 75 -7.33 13.73 15.32
C GLN A 75 -7.57 12.99 14.00
N ASN A 76 -7.89 11.70 14.09
CA ASN A 76 -8.17 10.82 12.94
C ASN A 76 -7.02 10.78 11.93
N LEU A 77 -5.80 10.66 12.45
CA LEU A 77 -4.56 10.56 11.66
C LEU A 77 -4.10 9.10 11.50
N ASP A 78 -4.99 8.14 11.75
CA ASP A 78 -4.65 6.74 11.78
C ASP A 78 -4.57 6.14 10.36
N PHE A 79 -3.64 5.21 10.19
CA PHE A 79 -3.45 4.47 8.95
C PHE A 79 -3.43 2.97 9.21
N VAL A 80 -3.94 2.21 8.25
CA VAL A 80 -3.63 0.80 8.05
C VAL A 80 -2.34 0.72 7.22
N ALA A 81 -1.29 0.15 7.80
CA ALA A 81 -0.06 -0.14 7.08
C ALA A 81 -0.16 -1.49 6.37
N VAL A 82 0.14 -1.50 5.08
CA VAL A 82 0.14 -2.68 4.21
C VAL A 82 1.57 -2.97 3.82
N LYS A 83 2.09 -4.14 4.25
CA LYS A 83 3.41 -4.59 3.83
C LYS A 83 3.34 -5.15 2.42
N VAL A 84 4.09 -4.56 1.49
CA VAL A 84 4.13 -5.04 0.11
C VAL A 84 4.82 -6.40 0.06
N GLY A 85 4.21 -7.35 -0.66
CA GLY A 85 4.62 -8.75 -0.74
C GLY A 85 4.04 -9.67 0.34
N ASP A 86 3.34 -9.14 1.35
CA ASP A 86 2.72 -9.93 2.42
C ASP A 86 1.22 -10.16 2.17
N VAL A 87 0.87 -11.38 1.75
CA VAL A 87 -0.51 -11.76 1.39
C VAL A 87 -1.22 -12.61 2.45
N SER A 88 -0.53 -13.02 3.53
CA SER A 88 -1.21 -13.71 4.65
C SER A 88 -2.07 -12.72 5.43
N LEU A 89 -1.55 -11.52 5.67
CA LEU A 89 -2.12 -10.48 6.53
C LEU A 89 -2.36 -10.97 7.98
N ASP A 90 -1.42 -11.75 8.53
CA ASP A 90 -1.45 -12.18 9.94
C ASP A 90 -1.09 -11.03 10.91
#